data_AF-A0A7L9U0H9-F1
#
_entry.id   AF-A0A7L9U0H9-F1
#
_cell.length_a   1.000
_cell.length_b   1.000
_cell.length_c   1.000
_cell.angle_alpha   90.00
_cell.angle_beta   90.00
_cell.angle_gamma   90.00
#
_symmetry.space_group_name_H-M   'P 1'
#
loop_
_entity.id
_entity.type
_entity.pdbx_description
1 polymer ?
#
loop_
_entity_poly.entity_id
_entity_poly.type
_entity_poly.pdbx_seq_one_letter_code
_entity_poly.pdbx_strand_id
1 'polypeptide(L)'
;MADSITPSDPWQALRRFTAARIALGHTGISQPTSAQLDFQLAHARARDAVHQALDAASLAPSLAAAWPGSPPLLLHSAAENRNVYLQRPDLGRRLDAPSRALLAAPHGGEGRHDLAIVVADGLSALAVARNAPPFLQALHARLAAEAWTPAPLSIVEQGRVAVGDEVGELLGAQLVVVLIGERPGLSSPDSMGLYLTWAPRVGLTDERRNCISNVRPAGLGVEEAADKLHYLLAQARARRLSGVGLKDETDEAATLAQGGTGAFLL
;
A
#
# COMPACT_ATOMS: atom_id res chain seq x y z
N MET A 1 15.08 5.66 48.36
CA MET A 1 14.57 4.39 47.83
C MET A 1 13.17 4.20 48.37
N ALA A 2 12.17 4.63 47.63
CA ALA A 2 10.78 4.28 47.90
C ALA A 2 10.36 3.38 46.74
N ASP A 3 10.46 2.07 46.94
CA ASP A 3 9.78 1.09 46.10
C ASP A 3 8.29 1.40 46.17
N SER A 4 7.74 2.00 45.12
CA SER A 4 6.31 2.22 45.03
C SER A 4 5.63 0.87 44.92
N ILE A 5 4.93 0.48 45.99
CA ILE A 5 3.95 -0.60 46.03
C ILE A 5 2.76 -0.16 45.17
N THR A 6 2.95 -0.07 43.86
CA THR A 6 1.84 0.08 42.93
C THR A 6 1.35 -1.34 42.64
N PRO A 7 0.11 -1.70 43.00
CA PRO A 7 -0.44 -3.00 42.64
C PRO A 7 -0.26 -3.21 41.14
N SER A 8 0.09 -4.43 40.70
CA SER A 8 0.19 -4.70 39.28
C SER A 8 -1.19 -4.41 38.67
N ASP A 9 -1.24 -3.49 37.72
CA ASP A 9 -2.49 -3.12 37.07
C ASP A 9 -2.94 -4.33 36.25
N PRO A 10 -4.06 -5.00 36.61
CA PRO A 10 -4.49 -6.22 35.92
C PRO A 10 -4.80 -5.94 34.44
N TRP A 11 -5.06 -4.69 34.05
CA TRP A 11 -5.27 -4.28 32.67
C TRP A 11 -3.99 -4.33 31.83
N GLN A 12 -2.80 -4.38 32.44
CA GLN A 12 -1.54 -4.52 31.71
C GLN A 12 -1.51 -5.80 30.88
N ALA A 13 -2.13 -6.88 31.36
CA ALA A 13 -2.21 -8.14 30.63
C ALA A 13 -2.97 -8.00 29.30
N LEU A 14 -3.88 -7.03 29.18
CA LEU A 14 -4.65 -6.80 27.96
C LEU A 14 -3.83 -6.16 26.83
N ARG A 15 -2.69 -5.52 27.16
CA ARG A 15 -1.80 -4.90 26.16
C ARG A 15 -1.24 -5.89 25.15
N ARG A 16 -1.21 -7.20 25.46
CA ARG A 16 -0.78 -8.23 24.51
C ARG A 16 -1.76 -8.44 23.34
N PHE A 17 -3.00 -7.98 23.48
CA PHE A 17 -4.06 -8.15 22.48
C PHE A 17 -4.27 -6.92 21.60
N THR A 18 -3.55 -5.81 21.85
CA THR A 18 -3.72 -4.59 21.05
C THR A 18 -2.45 -3.74 21.07
N ALA A 19 -2.16 -3.11 19.92
CA ALA A 19 -1.13 -2.08 19.83
C ALA A 19 -1.60 -0.72 20.37
N ALA A 20 -2.89 -0.58 20.71
CA ALA A 20 -3.42 0.64 21.31
C ALA A 20 -2.76 0.92 22.66
N ARG A 21 -2.55 2.20 22.96
CA ARG A 21 -1.88 2.65 24.20
C ARG A 21 -2.86 2.62 25.39
N ILE A 22 -3.20 1.41 25.83
CA ILE A 22 -4.08 1.15 26.99
C ILE A 22 -3.27 0.84 28.25
N ALA A 23 -3.93 0.86 29.42
CA ALA A 23 -3.32 0.54 30.72
C ALA A 23 -2.00 1.32 30.94
N LEU A 24 -2.05 2.65 30.73
CA LEU A 24 -0.91 3.55 30.89
C LEU A 24 -0.73 4.04 32.33
N GLY A 25 -1.74 3.84 33.19
CA GLY A 25 -1.85 4.52 34.48
C GLY A 25 -2.27 5.98 34.33
N HIS A 26 -2.29 6.71 35.45
CA HIS A 26 -2.62 8.14 35.49
C HIS A 26 -1.91 8.83 36.66
N THR A 27 -1.70 10.15 36.53
CA THR A 27 -1.27 11.04 37.60
C THR A 27 -2.36 12.09 37.81
N GLY A 28 -3.24 11.86 38.79
CA GLY A 28 -4.48 12.64 38.93
C GLY A 28 -5.40 12.41 37.73
N ILE A 29 -5.78 13.49 37.03
CA ILE A 29 -6.57 13.44 35.79
C ILE A 29 -5.69 13.45 34.52
N SER A 30 -4.37 13.38 34.67
CA SER A 30 -3.39 13.53 33.59
C SER A 30 -2.66 12.23 33.28
N GLN A 31 -2.02 12.18 32.10
CA GLN A 31 -1.14 11.06 31.74
C GLN A 31 0.15 11.06 32.57
N PRO A 32 0.72 9.89 32.88
CA PRO A 32 2.05 9.81 33.49
C PRO A 32 3.11 10.38 32.54
N THR A 33 4.17 10.97 33.12
CA THR A 33 5.25 11.61 32.37
C THR A 33 5.90 10.66 31.35
N SER A 34 6.12 9.39 31.71
CA SER A 34 6.69 8.39 30.79
C SER A 34 5.81 8.18 29.55
N ALA A 35 4.51 7.99 29.73
CA ALA A 35 3.56 7.82 28.63
C ALA A 35 3.51 9.07 27.73
N GLN A 36 3.62 10.27 28.32
CA GLN A 36 3.70 11.52 27.58
C GLN A 36 4.99 11.63 26.74
N LEU A 37 6.15 11.27 27.30
CA LEU A 37 7.43 11.27 26.59
C LEU A 37 7.42 10.23 25.44
N ASP A 38 6.90 9.03 25.68
CA ASP A 38 6.75 8.00 24.66
C ASP A 38 5.82 8.43 23.51
N PHE A 39 4.79 9.24 23.82
CA PHE A 39 3.93 9.83 22.81
C PHE A 39 4.67 10.88 21.98
N GLN A 40 5.39 11.80 22.63
CA GLN A 40 6.15 12.85 21.95
C GLN A 40 7.23 12.27 21.03
N LEU A 41 7.97 11.26 21.49
CA LEU A 41 8.97 10.57 20.67
C LEU A 41 8.33 9.89 19.45
N ALA A 42 7.22 9.19 19.64
CA ALA A 42 6.51 8.55 18.53
C ALA A 42 5.97 9.58 17.53
N HIS A 43 5.47 10.72 18.01
CA HIS A 43 5.01 11.81 17.16
C HIS A 43 6.17 12.43 16.36
N ALA A 44 7.32 12.68 16.98
CA ALA A 44 8.51 13.16 16.27
C ALA A 44 8.92 12.19 15.15
N ARG A 45 9.01 10.89 15.45
CA ARG A 45 9.32 9.84 14.46
C ARG A 45 8.30 9.78 13.31
N ALA A 46 7.01 9.90 13.63
CA ALA A 46 5.96 9.90 12.60
C ALA A 46 6.08 11.12 11.67
N ARG A 47 6.44 12.31 12.21
CA ARG A 47 6.70 13.50 11.40
C ARG A 47 7.91 13.31 10.49
N ASP A 48 9.01 12.78 11.02
CA ASP A 48 10.21 12.52 10.22
C ASP A 48 9.92 11.54 9.08
N ALA A 49 9.15 10.48 9.36
CA ALA A 49 8.73 9.50 8.35
C ALA A 49 7.91 10.12 7.21
N VAL A 50 7.07 11.13 7.49
CA VAL A 50 6.33 11.86 6.45
C VAL A 50 7.28 12.61 5.51
N HIS A 51 8.41 13.11 6.00
CA HIS A 51 9.37 13.88 5.20
C HIS A 51 10.45 13.03 4.52
N GLN A 52 10.57 11.76 4.90
CA GLN A 52 11.54 10.84 4.28
C GLN A 52 11.24 10.65 2.79
N ALA A 53 12.24 10.92 1.95
CA ALA A 53 12.17 10.68 0.51
C ALA A 53 12.38 9.20 0.18
N LEU A 54 11.78 8.77 -0.94
CA LEU A 54 12.07 7.47 -1.54
C LEU A 54 13.39 7.55 -2.30
N ASP A 55 14.26 6.57 -2.11
CA ASP A 55 15.42 6.36 -2.97
C ASP A 55 15.02 5.37 -4.07
N ALA A 56 14.43 5.91 -5.14
CA ALA A 56 13.91 5.10 -6.25
C ALA A 56 15.01 4.30 -6.96
N ALA A 57 16.21 4.88 -7.08
CA ALA A 57 17.36 4.24 -7.72
C ALA A 57 17.88 3.05 -6.89
N SER A 58 17.94 3.19 -5.56
CA SER A 58 18.35 2.09 -4.67
C SER A 58 17.29 0.99 -4.58
N LEU A 59 16.00 1.33 -4.67
CA LEU A 59 14.90 0.36 -4.61
C LEU A 59 14.71 -0.43 -5.92
N ALA A 60 15.00 0.17 -7.07
CA ALA A 60 14.77 -0.41 -8.39
C ALA A 60 15.33 -1.84 -8.57
N PRO A 61 16.58 -2.16 -8.18
CA PRO A 61 17.14 -3.50 -8.32
C PRO A 61 16.35 -4.57 -7.57
N SER A 62 15.90 -4.28 -6.34
CA SER A 62 15.11 -5.21 -5.54
C SER A 62 13.73 -5.44 -6.15
N LEU A 63 13.11 -4.40 -6.70
CA LEU A 63 11.83 -4.54 -7.39
C LEU A 63 11.96 -5.27 -8.72
N ALA A 64 13.02 -5.04 -9.48
CA ALA A 64 13.30 -5.76 -10.73
C ALA A 64 13.52 -7.27 -10.49
N ALA A 65 14.15 -7.63 -9.37
CA ALA A 65 14.30 -9.03 -8.97
C ALA A 65 12.97 -9.66 -8.54
N ALA A 66 12.10 -8.90 -7.87
CA ALA A 66 10.80 -9.36 -7.40
C ALA A 66 9.73 -9.44 -8.51
N TRP A 67 9.83 -8.58 -9.54
CA TRP A 67 8.92 -8.53 -10.69
C TRP A 67 9.72 -8.55 -12.00
N PRO A 68 10.18 -9.74 -12.45
CA PRO A 68 10.99 -9.88 -13.65
C PRO A 68 10.23 -9.49 -14.93
N GLY A 69 10.96 -9.00 -15.93
CA GLY A 69 10.41 -8.69 -17.25
C GLY A 69 11.21 -7.59 -17.95
N SER A 70 10.98 -6.35 -17.54
CA SER A 70 11.73 -5.18 -18.00
C SER A 70 12.30 -4.39 -16.81
N PRO A 71 13.35 -3.56 -17.04
CA PRO A 71 13.80 -2.63 -16.02
C PRO A 71 12.66 -1.72 -15.53
N PRO A 72 12.58 -1.40 -14.23
CA PRO A 72 11.59 -0.45 -13.73
C PRO A 72 11.79 0.93 -14.34
N LEU A 73 10.69 1.57 -14.71
CA LEU A 73 10.66 2.96 -15.15
C LEU A 73 10.66 3.87 -13.93
N LEU A 74 11.63 4.79 -13.88
CA LEU A 74 11.70 5.82 -12.84
C LEU A 74 10.93 7.04 -13.32
N LEU A 75 9.85 7.36 -12.62
CA LEU A 75 8.92 8.42 -12.94
C LEU A 75 8.75 9.36 -11.76
N HIS A 76 8.24 10.54 -12.03
CA HIS A 76 7.97 11.56 -11.04
C HIS A 76 6.59 12.18 -11.30
N SER A 77 5.86 12.47 -10.23
CA SER A 77 4.62 13.23 -10.35
C SER A 77 4.88 14.69 -10.75
N ALA A 78 3.83 15.46 -11.02
CA ALA A 78 3.94 16.90 -11.24
C ALA A 78 4.30 17.67 -9.94
N ALA A 79 4.33 17.02 -8.78
CA ALA A 79 4.73 17.65 -7.53
C ALA A 79 6.25 17.62 -7.37
N GLU A 80 6.93 18.70 -7.78
CA GLU A 80 8.39 18.84 -7.88
C GLU A 80 9.22 18.44 -6.64
N ASN A 81 8.64 18.53 -5.45
CA ASN A 81 9.31 18.16 -4.21
C ASN A 81 8.30 17.80 -3.12
N ARG A 82 8.82 17.28 -2.01
CA ARG A 82 8.01 16.81 -0.88
C ARG A 82 7.10 17.88 -0.29
N ASN A 83 7.55 19.13 -0.24
CA ASN A 83 6.74 20.23 0.31
C ASN A 83 5.53 20.52 -0.59
N VAL A 84 5.74 20.58 -1.90
CA VAL A 84 4.66 20.73 -2.89
C VAL A 84 3.71 19.54 -2.82
N TYR A 85 4.22 18.30 -2.76
CA TYR A 85 3.41 17.08 -2.67
C TYR A 85 2.42 17.08 -1.49
N LEU A 86 2.86 17.55 -0.33
CA LEU A 86 2.04 17.60 0.88
C LEU A 86 0.92 18.65 0.79
N GLN A 87 1.12 19.75 0.05
CA GLN A 87 0.19 20.87 -0.06
C GLN A 87 -0.68 20.83 -1.32
N ARG A 88 -0.22 20.17 -2.39
CA ARG A 88 -0.84 20.15 -3.72
C ARG A 88 -1.19 18.72 -4.14
N PRO A 89 -2.28 18.16 -3.59
CA PRO A 89 -2.67 16.79 -3.90
C PRO A 89 -3.03 16.59 -5.38
N ASP A 90 -3.45 17.63 -6.07
CA ASP A 90 -3.70 17.63 -7.50
C ASP A 90 -2.44 17.31 -8.33
N LEU A 91 -1.28 17.84 -7.94
CA LEU A 91 -0.01 17.59 -8.63
C LEU A 91 0.52 16.17 -8.40
N GLY A 92 0.36 15.62 -7.20
CA GLY A 92 0.74 14.24 -6.91
C GLY A 92 -0.15 13.19 -7.61
N ARG A 93 -1.27 13.60 -8.19
CA ARG A 93 -2.19 12.73 -8.98
C ARG A 93 -1.86 12.71 -10.47
N ARG A 94 -0.88 13.50 -10.92
CA ARG A 94 -0.48 13.62 -12.33
C ARG A 94 1.01 13.41 -12.49
N LEU A 95 1.44 12.89 -13.63
CA LEU A 95 2.84 12.78 -14.00
C LEU A 95 3.40 14.13 -14.47
N ASP A 96 4.69 14.34 -14.27
CA ASP A 96 5.41 15.44 -14.91
C ASP A 96 5.59 15.21 -16.42
N ALA A 97 6.06 16.23 -17.14
CA ALA A 97 6.22 16.12 -18.59
C ALA A 97 7.28 15.09 -19.01
N PRO A 98 8.48 15.01 -18.38
CA PRO A 98 9.46 13.96 -18.68
C PRO A 98 8.92 12.54 -18.50
N SER A 99 8.20 12.27 -17.41
CA SER A 99 7.64 10.94 -17.12
C SER A 99 6.56 10.55 -18.13
N ARG A 100 5.72 11.50 -18.56
CA ARG A 100 4.76 11.25 -19.65
C ARG A 100 5.46 10.93 -20.96
N ALA A 101 6.52 11.66 -21.29
CA ALA A 101 7.29 11.41 -22.51
C ALA A 101 7.99 10.04 -22.46
N LEU A 102 8.51 9.65 -21.28
CA LEU A 102 9.09 8.33 -21.07
C LEU A 102 8.04 7.25 -21.32
N LEU A 103 6.86 7.33 -20.69
CA LEU A 103 5.77 6.34 -20.85
C LEU A 103 5.20 6.26 -22.27
N ALA A 104 5.22 7.36 -23.03
CA ALA A 104 4.76 7.39 -24.42
C ALA A 104 5.73 6.69 -25.40
N ALA A 105 6.98 6.44 -24.99
CA ALA A 105 7.93 5.70 -25.81
C ALA A 105 7.53 4.21 -25.93
N PRO A 106 7.98 3.49 -26.97
CA PRO A 106 7.77 2.05 -27.07
C PRO A 106 8.56 1.31 -25.98
N HIS A 107 7.89 0.49 -25.17
CA HIS A 107 8.54 -0.28 -24.07
C HIS A 107 8.69 -1.77 -24.37
N GLY A 108 8.71 -2.16 -25.64
CA GLY A 108 8.77 -3.55 -26.08
C GLY A 108 7.42 -4.26 -25.96
N GLY A 109 7.11 -5.11 -26.94
CA GLY A 109 5.82 -5.79 -27.07
C GLY A 109 4.85 -5.04 -27.98
N GLU A 110 4.43 -5.68 -29.07
CA GLU A 110 3.31 -5.22 -29.88
C GLU A 110 2.01 -5.65 -29.18
N GLY A 111 1.37 -4.76 -28.41
CA GLY A 111 0.09 -5.11 -27.80
C GLY A 111 -0.31 -4.29 -26.59
N ARG A 112 -1.53 -4.57 -26.11
CA ARG A 112 -2.07 -4.01 -24.87
C ARG A 112 -1.56 -4.83 -23.69
N HIS A 113 -1.14 -4.17 -22.62
CA HIS A 113 -0.79 -4.85 -21.37
C HIS A 113 -2.05 -5.24 -20.60
N ASP A 114 -2.02 -6.39 -19.92
CA ASP A 114 -3.12 -6.80 -19.05
C ASP A 114 -3.03 -6.10 -17.69
N LEU A 115 -1.82 -5.88 -17.17
CA LEU A 115 -1.59 -5.38 -15.81
C LEU A 115 -0.40 -4.41 -15.76
N ALA A 116 -0.64 -3.20 -15.28
CA ALA A 116 0.40 -2.27 -14.85
C ALA A 116 0.55 -2.29 -13.33
N ILE A 117 1.80 -2.35 -12.86
CA ILE A 117 2.13 -2.22 -11.45
C ILE A 117 2.83 -0.88 -11.25
N VAL A 118 2.33 -0.08 -10.32
CA VAL A 118 2.87 1.23 -9.95
C VAL A 118 3.26 1.19 -8.48
N VAL A 119 4.52 1.51 -8.20
CA VAL A 119 5.06 1.63 -6.85
C VAL A 119 5.28 3.11 -6.57
N ALA A 120 4.54 3.67 -5.63
CA ALA A 120 4.60 5.10 -5.28
C ALA A 120 4.98 5.28 -3.81
N ASP A 121 5.85 6.25 -3.52
CA ASP A 121 6.27 6.59 -2.15
C ASP A 121 5.08 6.91 -1.23
N GLY A 122 4.10 7.67 -1.74
CA GLY A 122 2.94 8.08 -0.96
C GLY A 122 3.35 8.93 0.23
N LEU A 123 2.72 8.70 1.39
CA LEU A 123 3.06 9.36 2.63
C LEU A 123 4.16 8.64 3.44
N SER A 124 4.58 7.45 3.01
CA SER A 124 5.64 6.68 3.68
C SER A 124 6.51 5.90 2.70
N ALA A 125 7.67 6.48 2.34
CA ALA A 125 8.68 5.78 1.56
C ALA A 125 9.19 4.51 2.26
N LEU A 126 9.26 4.52 3.59
CA LEU A 126 9.69 3.38 4.40
C LEU A 126 8.76 2.17 4.22
N ALA A 127 7.44 2.40 4.19
CA ALA A 127 6.46 1.34 4.01
C ALA A 127 6.65 0.63 2.66
N VAL A 128 6.88 1.42 1.61
CA VAL A 128 7.06 0.91 0.25
C VAL A 128 8.37 0.14 0.13
N ALA A 129 9.47 0.75 0.57
CA ALA A 129 10.80 0.12 0.48
C ALA A 129 10.86 -1.22 1.23
N ARG A 130 10.12 -1.35 2.35
CA ARG A 130 10.08 -2.59 3.14
C ARG A 130 9.15 -3.64 2.57
N ASN A 131 7.95 -3.25 2.13
CA ASN A 131 6.89 -4.22 1.84
C ASN A 131 6.70 -4.49 0.34
N ALA A 132 7.04 -3.55 -0.56
CA ALA A 132 6.82 -3.75 -1.99
C ALA A 132 7.63 -4.90 -2.58
N PRO A 133 8.96 -5.06 -2.31
CA PRO A 133 9.72 -6.18 -2.87
C PRO A 133 9.17 -7.57 -2.47
N PRO A 134 8.99 -7.91 -1.17
CA PRO A 134 8.46 -9.23 -0.81
C PRO A 134 7.02 -9.42 -1.30
N PHE A 135 6.22 -8.36 -1.37
CA PHE A 135 4.87 -8.43 -1.92
C PHE A 135 4.84 -8.75 -3.41
N LEU A 136 5.65 -8.06 -4.21
CA LEU A 136 5.74 -8.32 -5.64
C LEU A 136 6.25 -9.73 -5.92
N GLN A 137 7.19 -10.24 -5.11
CA GLN A 137 7.65 -11.62 -5.22
C GLN A 137 6.51 -12.63 -4.98
N ALA A 138 5.72 -12.42 -3.91
CA ALA A 138 4.58 -13.28 -3.58
C ALA A 138 3.46 -13.23 -4.63
N LEU A 139 3.18 -12.04 -5.18
CA LEU A 139 2.19 -11.84 -6.25
C LEU A 139 2.68 -12.45 -7.57
N HIS A 140 3.93 -12.22 -7.97
CA HIS A 140 4.51 -12.76 -9.18
C HIS A 140 4.46 -14.30 -9.18
N ALA A 141 4.81 -14.93 -8.06
CA ALA A 141 4.72 -16.39 -7.92
C ALA A 141 3.31 -16.94 -8.17
N ARG A 142 2.26 -16.21 -7.78
CA ARG A 142 0.85 -16.60 -8.00
C ARG A 142 0.42 -16.42 -9.45
N LEU A 143 0.88 -15.37 -10.11
CA LEU A 143 0.54 -15.06 -11.50
C LEU A 143 1.37 -15.88 -12.51
N ALA A 144 2.46 -16.53 -12.09
CA ALA A 144 3.41 -17.20 -12.98
C ALA A 144 2.81 -18.32 -13.85
N ALA A 145 1.74 -18.98 -13.38
CA ALA A 145 1.05 -20.03 -14.14
C ALA A 145 -0.03 -19.50 -15.08
N GLU A 146 -0.29 -18.19 -15.07
CA GLU A 146 -1.38 -17.56 -15.79
C GLU A 146 -0.87 -16.72 -16.97
N ALA A 147 -1.70 -16.59 -18.01
CA ALA A 147 -1.39 -15.77 -19.17
C ALA A 147 -1.69 -14.28 -18.88
N TRP A 148 -0.78 -13.63 -18.15
CA TRP A 148 -0.74 -12.18 -17.96
C TRP A 148 0.37 -11.55 -18.81
N THR A 149 0.04 -10.45 -19.46
CA THR A 149 1.01 -9.58 -20.15
C THR A 149 1.29 -8.36 -19.28
N PRO A 150 2.29 -8.39 -18.38
CA PRO A 150 2.59 -7.24 -17.54
C PRO A 150 3.15 -6.08 -18.37
N ALA A 151 2.83 -4.86 -17.96
CA ALA A 151 3.51 -3.65 -18.39
C ALA A 151 4.83 -3.48 -17.63
N PRO A 152 5.74 -2.62 -18.11
CA PRO A 152 6.93 -2.24 -17.34
C PRO A 152 6.55 -1.74 -15.94
N LEU A 153 7.24 -2.24 -14.93
CA LEU A 153 7.06 -1.78 -13.55
C LEU A 153 7.37 -0.28 -13.48
N SER A 154 6.50 0.50 -12.87
CA SER A 154 6.69 1.95 -12.74
C SER A 154 6.93 2.34 -11.29
N ILE A 155 8.00 3.07 -11.01
CA ILE A 155 8.28 3.67 -9.70
C ILE A 155 8.00 5.16 -9.82
N VAL A 156 7.02 5.68 -9.08
CA VAL A 156 6.58 7.07 -9.15
C VAL A 156 6.90 7.80 -7.86
N GLU A 157 7.82 8.74 -7.93
CA GLU A 157 8.13 9.64 -6.82
C GLU A 157 7.05 10.73 -6.65
N GLN A 158 6.78 11.10 -5.40
CA GLN A 158 5.72 12.03 -5.02
C GLN A 158 4.34 11.61 -5.56
N GLY A 159 4.06 10.32 -5.60
CA GLY A 159 2.85 9.76 -6.18
C GLY A 159 1.67 9.72 -5.21
N ARG A 160 0.46 9.88 -5.74
CA ARG A 160 -0.81 9.55 -5.08
C ARG A 160 -1.52 8.47 -5.85
N VAL A 161 -2.47 7.79 -5.22
CA VAL A 161 -3.25 6.68 -5.82
C VAL A 161 -3.66 6.94 -7.28
N ALA A 162 -4.26 8.09 -7.57
CA ALA A 162 -4.76 8.39 -8.92
C ALA A 162 -3.66 8.58 -9.99
N VAL A 163 -2.38 8.72 -9.62
CA VAL A 163 -1.29 8.75 -10.61
C VAL A 163 -1.20 7.43 -11.39
N GLY A 164 -1.63 6.32 -10.76
CA GLY A 164 -1.72 5.03 -11.42
C GLY A 164 -2.69 5.01 -12.59
N ASP A 165 -3.72 5.87 -12.59
CA ASP A 165 -4.63 5.97 -13.73
C ASP A 165 -3.92 6.49 -14.98
N GLU A 166 -3.13 7.56 -14.83
CA GLU A 166 -2.39 8.15 -15.95
C GLU A 166 -1.29 7.21 -16.45
N VAL A 167 -0.61 6.50 -15.53
CA VAL A 167 0.36 5.46 -15.90
C VAL A 167 -0.31 4.33 -16.68
N GLY A 168 -1.40 3.78 -16.16
CA GLY A 168 -2.13 2.69 -16.80
C GLY A 168 -2.72 3.08 -18.15
N GLU A 169 -3.24 4.31 -18.27
CA GLU A 169 -3.76 4.85 -19.53
C GLU A 169 -2.66 4.97 -20.59
N LEU A 170 -1.51 5.56 -20.24
CA LEU A 170 -0.40 5.76 -21.17
C LEU A 170 0.26 4.45 -21.62
N LEU A 171 0.34 3.47 -20.72
CA LEU A 171 0.82 2.12 -21.05
C LEU A 171 -0.25 1.28 -21.76
N GLY A 172 -1.50 1.75 -21.88
CA GLY A 172 -2.59 0.98 -22.48
C GLY A 172 -2.94 -0.29 -21.70
N ALA A 173 -2.72 -0.29 -20.39
CA ALA A 173 -2.97 -1.41 -19.50
C ALA A 173 -4.49 -1.58 -19.21
N GLN A 174 -4.97 -2.82 -19.14
CA GLN A 174 -6.36 -3.10 -18.77
C GLN A 174 -6.63 -2.92 -17.27
N LEU A 175 -5.64 -3.25 -16.44
CA LEU A 175 -5.67 -3.10 -14.98
C LEU A 175 -4.44 -2.31 -14.52
N VAL A 176 -4.61 -1.52 -13.47
CA VAL A 176 -3.48 -0.96 -12.72
C VAL A 176 -3.62 -1.32 -11.24
N VAL A 177 -2.50 -1.69 -10.62
CA VAL A 177 -2.37 -1.79 -9.17
C VAL A 177 -1.34 -0.78 -8.70
N VAL A 178 -1.73 0.07 -7.75
CA VAL A 178 -0.83 1.03 -7.11
C VAL A 178 -0.49 0.54 -5.71
N LEU A 179 0.79 0.23 -5.49
CA LEU A 179 1.39 -0.01 -4.18
C LEU A 179 1.85 1.34 -3.64
N ILE A 180 1.30 1.78 -2.51
CA ILE A 180 1.57 3.12 -2.00
C ILE A 180 1.74 3.16 -0.48
N GLY A 181 2.74 3.92 -0.02
CA GLY A 181 2.97 4.16 1.40
C GLY A 181 1.81 4.96 2.00
N GLU A 182 1.17 4.40 3.03
CA GLU A 182 0.08 5.06 3.73
C GLU A 182 0.58 6.18 4.64
N ARG A 183 -0.35 6.95 5.22
CA ARG A 183 0.00 7.95 6.23
C ARG A 183 0.65 7.26 7.44
N PRO A 184 1.87 7.65 7.85
CA PRO A 184 2.49 7.10 9.05
C PRO A 184 1.62 7.29 10.28
N GLY A 185 1.24 6.18 10.92
CA GLY A 185 0.66 6.22 12.26
C GLY A 185 1.74 6.43 13.31
N LEU A 186 1.35 6.80 14.54
CA LEU A 186 2.28 6.95 15.67
C LEU A 186 3.11 5.68 15.95
N SER A 187 2.59 4.51 15.57
CA SER A 187 3.21 3.20 15.82
C SER A 187 3.27 2.32 14.56
N SER A 188 2.94 2.87 13.39
CA SER A 188 2.85 2.11 12.13
C SER A 188 3.36 2.95 10.95
N PRO A 189 4.65 3.31 10.92
CA PRO A 189 5.23 4.06 9.81
C PRO A 189 5.42 3.20 8.55
N ASP A 190 5.26 1.89 8.65
CA ASP A 190 5.59 0.89 7.64
C ASP A 190 4.36 0.26 6.96
N SER A 191 3.22 0.93 6.98
CA SER A 191 1.96 0.45 6.39
C SER A 191 1.86 0.79 4.89
N MET A 192 1.67 -0.21 4.04
CA MET A 192 1.47 -0.04 2.59
C MET A 192 0.03 -0.40 2.21
N GLY A 193 -0.54 0.36 1.28
CA GLY A 193 -1.85 0.08 0.70
C GLY A 193 -1.73 -0.32 -0.77
N LEU A 194 -2.71 -1.09 -1.25
CA LEU A 194 -2.84 -1.56 -2.62
C LEU A 194 -4.15 -1.03 -3.21
N TYR A 195 -4.08 -0.39 -4.37
CA TYR A 195 -5.24 0.16 -5.05
C TYR A 195 -5.37 -0.41 -6.46
N LEU A 196 -6.42 -1.21 -6.69
CA LEU A 196 -6.69 -1.85 -7.99
C LEU A 196 -7.75 -1.06 -8.76
N THR A 197 -7.47 -0.76 -10.03
CA THR A 197 -8.44 -0.11 -10.93
C THR A 197 -8.50 -0.85 -12.27
N TRP A 198 -9.72 -1.19 -12.70
CA TRP A 198 -10.04 -1.69 -14.04
C TRP A 198 -10.28 -0.54 -15.02
N ALA A 199 -9.72 -0.68 -16.23
CA ALA A 199 -9.73 0.33 -17.30
C ALA A 199 -9.30 1.71 -16.78
N PRO A 200 -8.06 1.82 -16.25
CA PRO A 200 -7.54 3.08 -15.72
C PRO A 200 -7.60 4.19 -16.76
N ARG A 201 -8.01 5.37 -16.30
CA ARG A 201 -8.10 6.59 -17.10
C ARG A 201 -8.12 7.81 -16.19
N VAL A 202 -7.50 8.88 -16.63
CA VAL A 202 -7.47 10.14 -15.90
C VAL A 202 -8.89 10.64 -15.64
N GLY A 203 -9.14 11.09 -14.41
CA GLY A 203 -10.45 11.61 -13.99
C GLY A 203 -11.37 10.58 -13.35
N LEU A 204 -10.92 9.33 -13.18
CA LEU A 204 -11.62 8.39 -12.31
C LEU A 204 -11.59 8.85 -10.85
N THR A 205 -12.64 8.45 -10.14
CA THR A 205 -12.92 8.74 -8.75
C THR A 205 -12.73 7.49 -7.89
N ASP A 206 -12.60 7.65 -6.57
CA ASP A 206 -12.11 6.59 -5.67
C ASP A 206 -13.06 5.39 -5.55
N GLU A 207 -14.36 5.55 -5.83
CA GLU A 207 -15.33 4.46 -5.86
C GLU A 207 -15.04 3.41 -6.94
N ARG A 208 -14.17 3.74 -7.89
CA ARG A 208 -13.71 2.83 -8.96
C ARG A 208 -12.53 1.96 -8.54
N ARG A 209 -12.09 2.04 -7.27
CA ARG A 209 -10.86 1.39 -6.80
C ARG A 209 -11.16 0.40 -5.68
N ASN A 210 -10.67 -0.82 -5.83
CA ASN A 210 -10.56 -1.72 -4.68
C ASN A 210 -9.36 -1.28 -3.84
N CYS A 211 -9.48 -1.39 -2.51
CA CYS A 211 -8.43 -1.05 -1.58
C CYS A 211 -8.14 -2.24 -0.67
N ILE A 212 -6.88 -2.65 -0.62
CA ILE A 212 -6.34 -3.53 0.43
C ILE A 212 -5.37 -2.66 1.24
N SER A 213 -5.69 -2.38 2.48
CA SER A 213 -4.89 -1.51 3.35
C SER A 213 -4.08 -2.32 4.36
N ASN A 214 -3.23 -1.62 5.10
CA ASN A 214 -2.53 -2.19 6.26
C ASN A 214 -1.62 -3.39 5.94
N VAL A 215 -1.05 -3.44 4.73
CA VAL A 215 -0.07 -4.48 4.37
C VAL A 215 1.24 -4.20 5.10
N ARG A 216 1.50 -4.99 6.14
CA ARG A 216 2.69 -4.90 7.02
C ARG A 216 2.75 -6.11 7.98
N PRO A 217 3.92 -6.40 8.60
CA PRO A 217 4.06 -7.55 9.49
C PRO A 217 3.10 -7.60 10.69
N ALA A 218 2.72 -6.45 11.26
CA ALA A 218 1.76 -6.38 12.36
C ALA A 218 0.38 -5.86 11.91
N GLY A 219 0.03 -6.14 10.65
CA GLY A 219 -1.26 -5.87 10.01
C GLY A 219 -1.61 -7.04 9.11
N LEU A 220 -2.02 -6.76 7.87
CA LEU A 220 -2.23 -7.78 6.85
C LEU A 220 -0.87 -8.29 6.35
N GLY A 221 -0.63 -9.59 6.49
CA GLY A 221 0.61 -10.23 6.03
C GLY A 221 0.77 -10.15 4.52
N VAL A 222 2.02 -10.15 4.05
CA VAL A 222 2.33 -10.03 2.61
C VAL A 222 1.69 -11.15 1.77
N GLU A 223 1.77 -12.40 2.24
CA GLU A 223 1.19 -13.55 1.53
C GLU A 223 -0.34 -13.48 1.44
N GLU A 224 -0.99 -13.06 2.53
CA GLU A 224 -2.45 -12.90 2.59
C GLU A 224 -2.91 -11.73 1.70
N ALA A 225 -2.19 -10.62 1.72
CA ALA A 225 -2.44 -9.49 0.83
C ALA A 225 -2.28 -9.88 -0.65
N ALA A 226 -1.26 -10.70 -0.98
CA ALA A 226 -1.03 -11.18 -2.33
C ALA A 226 -2.14 -12.12 -2.80
N ASP A 227 -2.65 -12.99 -1.93
CA ASP A 227 -3.80 -13.87 -2.19
C ASP A 227 -5.08 -13.07 -2.46
N LYS A 228 -5.39 -12.09 -1.59
CA LYS A 228 -6.53 -11.19 -1.78
C LYS A 228 -6.43 -10.38 -3.07
N LEU A 229 -5.25 -9.83 -3.38
CA LEU A 229 -5.06 -9.10 -4.64
C LEU A 229 -5.19 -10.02 -5.86
N HIS A 230 -4.66 -11.24 -5.80
CA HIS A 230 -4.77 -12.23 -6.87
C HIS A 230 -6.23 -12.56 -7.18
N TYR A 231 -7.05 -12.83 -6.15
CA TYR A 231 -8.49 -12.99 -6.31
C TYR A 231 -9.13 -11.77 -6.98
N LEU A 232 -8.84 -10.56 -6.50
CA LEU A 232 -9.42 -9.33 -7.07
C LEU A 232 -8.99 -9.09 -8.52
N LEU A 233 -7.75 -9.40 -8.88
CA LEU A 233 -7.25 -9.32 -10.26
C LEU A 233 -8.02 -10.27 -11.18
N ALA A 234 -8.20 -11.52 -10.77
CA ALA A 234 -8.97 -12.52 -11.52
C ALA A 234 -10.42 -12.09 -11.71
N GLN A 235 -11.10 -11.63 -10.64
CA GLN A 235 -12.48 -11.17 -10.74
C GLN A 235 -12.63 -9.88 -11.54
N ALA A 236 -11.70 -8.93 -11.38
CA ALA A 236 -11.70 -7.70 -12.16
C ALA A 236 -11.54 -7.99 -13.65
N ARG A 237 -10.65 -8.92 -14.03
CA ARG A 237 -10.45 -9.36 -15.42
C ARG A 237 -11.68 -10.07 -15.98
N ALA A 238 -12.27 -10.99 -15.23
CA ALA A 238 -13.43 -11.76 -15.66
C ALA A 238 -14.69 -10.88 -15.83
N ARG A 239 -14.94 -9.99 -14.85
CA ARG A 239 -16.16 -9.17 -14.78
C ARG A 239 -16.00 -7.78 -15.42
N ARG A 240 -14.76 -7.38 -15.74
CA ARG A 240 -14.39 -6.08 -16.32
C ARG A 240 -14.85 -4.89 -15.46
N LEU A 241 -14.65 -5.00 -14.15
CA LEU A 241 -15.05 -4.00 -13.17
C LEU A 241 -14.12 -3.99 -11.97
N SER A 242 -14.18 -2.94 -11.17
CA SER A 242 -13.41 -2.75 -9.93
C SER A 242 -14.14 -1.73 -9.05
N GLY A 243 -13.64 -1.51 -7.83
CA GLY A 243 -14.22 -0.59 -6.87
C GLY A 243 -15.47 -1.13 -6.22
N VAL A 244 -16.47 -0.28 -5.99
CA VAL A 244 -17.71 -0.65 -5.29
C VAL A 244 -18.50 -1.77 -5.98
N GLY A 245 -18.27 -1.98 -7.28
CA GLY A 245 -18.87 -3.08 -8.05
C GLY A 245 -18.17 -4.43 -7.88
N LEU A 246 -17.02 -4.49 -7.20
CA LEU A 246 -16.25 -5.70 -6.95
C LEU A 246 -15.99 -5.86 -5.45
N LYS A 247 -16.57 -6.87 -4.82
CA LYS A 247 -16.29 -7.18 -3.41
C LYS A 247 -15.14 -8.18 -3.29
N ASP A 248 -14.43 -8.11 -2.17
CA ASP A 248 -13.54 -9.18 -1.75
C ASP A 248 -14.40 -10.28 -1.09
N GLU A 249 -14.43 -11.46 -1.71
CA GLU A 249 -15.19 -12.63 -1.24
C GLU A 249 -14.24 -13.78 -0.85
N THR A 250 -12.95 -13.50 -0.64
CA THR A 250 -11.94 -14.52 -0.29
C THR A 250 -12.28 -15.27 1.00
N ASP A 251 -12.77 -14.56 2.01
CA ASP A 251 -13.15 -15.15 3.30
C ASP A 251 -14.44 -16.01 3.18
N GLU A 252 -15.35 -15.63 2.28
CA GLU A 252 -16.59 -16.40 2.01
C GLU A 252 -16.28 -17.68 1.23
N ALA A 253 -15.39 -17.63 0.24
CA ALA A 253 -14.94 -18.80 -0.51
C ALA A 253 -14.21 -19.81 0.39
N ALA A 254 -13.36 -19.34 1.32
CA ALA A 254 -12.72 -20.20 2.31
C ALA A 254 -13.75 -20.84 3.27
N THR A 255 -14.77 -20.08 3.69
CA THR A 255 -15.83 -20.56 4.58
C THR A 255 -16.72 -21.61 3.88
N LEU A 256 -17.07 -21.42 2.61
CA LEU A 256 -17.87 -22.36 1.82
C LEU A 256 -17.08 -23.64 1.49
N ALA A 257 -15.78 -23.53 1.23
CA ALA A 257 -14.89 -24.68 1.01
C ALA A 257 -14.69 -25.53 2.28
N GLN A 258 -14.84 -24.94 3.47
CA GLN A 258 -14.70 -25.62 4.76
C GLN A 258 -15.98 -26.29 5.28
N GLY A 259 -17.08 -26.31 4.52
CA GLY A 259 -18.26 -27.14 4.77
C GLY A 259 -18.62 -27.33 6.26
N GLY A 260 -18.99 -26.26 6.96
CA GLY A 260 -19.16 -26.34 8.41
C GLY A 260 -20.13 -25.32 8.98
N THR A 261 -21.24 -25.83 9.52
CA THR A 261 -22.24 -25.16 10.34
C THR A 261 -21.62 -24.33 11.47
N GLY A 262 -21.48 -23.02 11.25
CA GLY A 262 -21.22 -22.05 12.32
C GLY A 262 -22.55 -21.48 12.79
N ALA A 263 -23.05 -21.95 13.94
CA ALA A 263 -24.23 -21.38 14.56
C ALA A 263 -23.98 -19.90 14.91
N PHE A 264 -24.72 -19.00 14.27
CA PHE A 264 -24.85 -17.61 14.71
C PHE A 264 -25.49 -17.62 16.09
N LEU A 265 -24.72 -17.22 17.11
CA LEU A 265 -25.28 -16.77 18.38
C LEU A 265 -25.25 -15.24 18.39
N LEU A 266 -26.44 -14.68 18.56
CA LEU A 266 -26.76 -13.28 18.83
C LEU A 266 -26.07 -12.79 20.11
#